data_AF-A0A916M1L8-F1
#
_entry.id   AF-A0A916M1L8-F1
#
_cell.length_a   1.000
_cell.length_b   1.000
_cell.length_c   1.000
_cell.angle_alpha   90.00
_cell.angle_beta   90.00
_cell.angle_gamma   90.00
#
_symmetry.space_group_name_H-M   'P 1'
#
loop_
_entity.id
_entity.type
_entity.pdbx_description
1 polymer ?
#
loop_
_entity_poly.entity_id
_entity_poly.type
_entity_poly.pdbx_seq_one_letter_code
_entity_poly.pdbx_strand_id
1 'polypeptide(L)' 'MIFRNPSGAPELGCDACGCRWFDRMTDTCYECGTPIPAAEARRFVEAAEAWQARSGAKATPAAASEDGGTD' A
#
# COMPACT_ATOMS: atom_id res chain seq x y z
N MET A 1 7.04 -2.84 -7.11
CA MET A 1 6.04 -2.95 -8.20
C MET A 1 4.62 -2.72 -7.71
N ILE A 2 3.71 -2.34 -8.61
CA ILE A 2 2.27 -2.27 -8.37
C ILE A 2 1.55 -3.30 -9.24
N PHE A 3 0.72 -4.14 -8.62
CA PHE A 3 -0.16 -5.11 -9.27
C PHE A 3 -1.60 -4.59 -9.33
N ARG A 4 -2.45 -5.24 -10.12
CA ARG A 4 -3.90 -5.08 -10.05
C ARG A 4 -4.53 -6.38 -9.58
N ASN A 5 -5.42 -6.30 -8.60
CA ASN A 5 -6.22 -7.44 -8.19
C ASN A 5 -7.35 -7.70 -9.21
N PRO A 6 -8.11 -8.82 -9.09
CA PRO A 6 -9.21 -9.12 -10.01
C PRO A 6 -10.29 -8.04 -10.09
N SER A 7 -10.47 -7.25 -9.03
CA SER A 7 -11.37 -6.08 -9.00
C SER A 7 -10.76 -4.81 -9.60
N GLY A 8 -9.53 -4.90 -10.11
CA GLY A 8 -8.78 -3.79 -10.72
C GLY A 8 -8.14 -2.82 -9.73
N ALA A 9 -8.22 -3.09 -8.43
CA ALA A 9 -7.60 -2.26 -7.39
C ALA A 9 -6.09 -2.45 -7.39
N PRO A 10 -5.30 -1.39 -7.18
CA PRO A 10 -3.85 -1.51 -7.09
C PRO A 10 -3.43 -2.23 -5.81
N GLU A 11 -2.41 -3.07 -5.90
CA GLU A 11 -1.75 -3.73 -4.77
C GLU A 11 -0.25 -3.45 -4.83
N LEU A 12 0.35 -3.10 -3.70
CA LEU A 12 1.78 -2.93 -3.58
C LEU A 12 2.47 -4.30 -3.52
N GLY A 13 3.59 -4.47 -4.22
CA GLY A 13 4.39 -5.68 -4.14
C GLY A 13 5.89 -5.45 -4.30
N CYS A 14 6.66 -6.43 -3.85
CA CYS A 14 8.12 -6.37 -3.80
C CYS A 14 8.74 -6.70 -5.15
N ASP A 15 9.65 -5.84 -5.62
CA ASP A 15 10.40 -6.08 -6.87
C ASP A 15 11.45 -7.19 -6.75
N ALA A 16 11.86 -7.54 -5.53
CA ALA A 16 12.90 -8.54 -5.30
C ALA A 16 12.35 -9.98 -5.31
N CYS A 17 11.21 -10.23 -4.67
CA CYS A 17 10.64 -11.58 -4.57
C CYS A 17 9.23 -11.72 -5.16
N GLY A 18 8.57 -10.63 -5.57
CA GLY A 18 7.20 -10.66 -6.08
C GLY A 18 6.11 -10.83 -5.02
N CYS A 19 6.47 -10.87 -3.73
CA CYS A 19 5.52 -10.88 -2.62
C CYS A 19 4.57 -9.68 -2.73
N ARG A 20 3.30 -9.85 -2.38
CA ARG A 20 2.30 -8.76 -2.30
C ARG A 20 1.94 -8.39 -0.86
N TRP A 21 2.82 -8.79 0.07
CA TRP A 21 2.64 -8.62 1.50
C TRP A 21 3.63 -7.59 2.02
N PHE A 22 3.10 -6.51 2.58
CA PHE A 22 3.88 -5.39 3.09
C PHE A 22 3.81 -5.35 4.61
N ASP A 23 4.97 -5.26 5.25
CA ASP A 23 5.06 -4.99 6.68
C ASP A 23 5.10 -3.48 6.93
N ARG A 24 3.98 -2.96 7.42
CA ARG A 24 3.81 -1.54 7.77
C ARG A 24 4.58 -1.08 9.01
N MET A 25 5.13 -2.01 9.80
CA MET A 25 5.92 -1.65 11.00
C MET A 25 7.36 -1.33 10.65
N THR A 26 7.87 -1.92 9.56
CA THR A 26 9.28 -1.84 9.17
C THR A 26 9.49 -1.26 7.77
N ASP A 27 8.41 -0.94 7.05
CA ASP A 27 8.42 -0.48 5.66
C ASP A 27 9.16 -1.44 4.70
N THR A 28 8.99 -2.75 4.90
CA THR A 28 9.67 -3.80 4.11
C THR A 28 8.69 -4.84 3.53
N CYS A 29 9.14 -5.63 2.54
CA CYS A 29 8.41 -6.85 2.15
C CYS A 29 8.39 -7.80 3.33
N TYR A 30 7.19 -8.26 3.68
CA TYR A 30 6.97 -9.19 4.78
C TYR A 30 7.76 -10.51 4.62
N GLU A 31 7.95 -10.96 3.38
CA GLU A 31 8.57 -12.26 3.08
C GLU A 31 10.11 -12.20 3.05
N CYS A 32 10.68 -11.21 2.38
CA CYS A 32 12.14 -11.15 2.15
C CYS A 32 12.85 -10.02 2.89
N GLY A 33 12.12 -9.15 3.61
CA GLY A 33 12.67 -8.01 4.35
C GLY A 33 13.25 -6.91 3.47
N THR A 34 13.10 -6.98 2.14
CA THR A 34 13.59 -5.93 1.24
C THR A 34 12.83 -4.63 1.52
N PRO A 35 13.51 -3.51 1.79
CA PRO A 35 12.86 -2.22 1.97
C PRO A 35 12.05 -1.82 0.74
N ILE A 36 10.85 -1.28 0.96
CA ILE A 36 10.07 -0.73 -0.14
C ILE A 36 10.59 0.69 -0.43
N PRO A 37 11.00 0.99 -1.68
CA PRO A 37 11.42 2.34 -2.02
C PRO A 37 10.26 3.33 -1.83
N ALA A 38 10.54 4.49 -1.23
CA ALA A 38 9.52 5.53 -1.00
C ALA A 38 8.81 5.96 -2.30
N ALA A 39 9.51 5.95 -3.45
CA ALA A 39 8.91 6.23 -4.75
C ALA A 39 7.83 5.20 -5.14
N GLU A 40 8.02 3.93 -4.77
CA GLU A 40 7.07 2.84 -5.02
C GLU A 40 5.82 3.01 -4.15
N ALA A 41 6.02 3.35 -2.87
CA ALA A 41 4.92 3.65 -1.95
C ALA A 41 4.10 4.86 -2.44
N ARG A 42 4.75 5.93 -2.92
CA ARG A 42 4.06 7.10 -3.49
C ARG A 42 3.23 6.74 -4.72
N ARG A 43 3.80 5.96 -5.65
CA ARG A 43 3.06 5.47 -6.83
C ARG A 43 1.85 4.64 -6.43
N PHE A 44 1.95 3.83 -5.38
CA PHE A 44 0.83 3.03 -4.87
C PHE A 44 -0.30 3.93 -4.36
N VAL A 45 0.04 4.96 -3.55
CA VAL A 45 -0.94 5.93 -3.05
C VAL A 45 -1.65 6.63 -4.21
N GLU A 46 -0.92 7.16 -5.19
CA GLU A 46 -1.49 7.81 -6.38
C GLU A 46 -2.42 6.87 -7.16
N ALA A 47 -2.01 5.61 -7.35
CA ALA A 47 -2.83 4.62 -8.04
C ALA A 47 -4.09 4.27 -7.26
N ALA A 48 -4.00 4.20 -5.92
CA ALA A 48 -5.11 3.88 -5.03
C ALA A 48 -6.15 5.02 -5.04
N GLU A 49 -5.71 6.27 -4.93
CA GLU A 49 -6.57 7.45 -5.05
C GLU A 49 -7.28 7.50 -6.41
N ALA A 50 -6.54 7.28 -7.50
CA ALA A 50 -7.11 7.24 -8.84
C ALA A 50 -8.12 6.09 -9.01
N TRP A 51 -7.90 4.94 -8.37
CA TRP A 51 -8.85 3.83 -8.37
C TRP A 51 -10.10 4.15 -7.55
N GLN A 52 -9.96 4.72 -6.35
CA GLN A 52 -11.09 5.12 -5.53
C GLN A 52 -11.99 6.14 -6.25
N ALA A 53 -11.38 7.17 -6.86
CA ALA A 53 -12.11 8.22 -7.58
C ALA A 53 -13.01 7.68 -8.71
N ARG A 54 -12.60 6.62 -9.41
CA ARG A 54 -13.38 6.00 -10.51
C ARG A 54 -14.31 4.87 -10.08
N SER A 55 -14.03 4.22 -8.95
CA SER A 55 -14.73 2.97 -8.58
C SER A 55 -16.06 3.22 -7.87
N GLY A 56 -16.37 4.46 -7.49
CA GLY A 56 -17.47 4.77 -6.57
C GLY A 56 -17.31 4.11 -5.19
N ALA A 57 -16.17 3.45 -4.96
CA ALA A 57 -15.83 2.80 -3.71
C ALA A 57 -15.59 3.91 -2.67
N LYS A 58 -16.38 3.89 -1.59
CA LYS A 58 -16.24 4.83 -0.49
C LYS A 58 -14.78 4.79 -0.02
N ALA A 59 -14.09 5.93 -0.07
CA ALA A 59 -12.71 6.05 0.38
C ALA A 59 -12.62 5.55 1.82
N THR A 60 -11.94 4.43 2.04
CA THR A 60 -11.39 4.16 3.36
C THR A 60 -10.10 4.97 3.42
N PRO A 61 -10.01 6.00 4.28
CA PRO A 61 -8.78 6.75 4.42
C PRO A 61 -7.66 5.76 4.80
N ALA A 62 -6.54 5.83 4.07
CA ALA A 62 -5.30 5.21 4.48
C ALA A 62 -5.03 5.70 5.90
N ALA A 63 -4.97 4.76 6.84
CA ALA A 63 -4.95 4.99 8.28
C ALA A 63 -4.24 6.30 8.64
N ALA A 64 -5.04 7.30 9.00
CA ALA A 64 -4.61 8.27 9.98
C ALA A 64 -4.31 7.43 11.23
N SER A 65 -3.03 7.19 11.48
CA SER A 65 -2.58 6.79 12.81
C SER A 65 -2.91 7.98 13.70
N GLU A 66 -4.08 7.92 14.34
CA GLU A 66 -4.43 8.78 15.44
C GLU A 66 -3.47 8.42 16.59
N ASP A 67 -2.55 9.34 16.86
CA ASP A 67 -1.91 9.53 18.16
C ASP A 67 -3.03 9.55 19.23
N GLY A 68 -3.26 8.40 19.87
CA GLY A 68 -4.23 8.23 20.96
C GLY A 68 -3.50 8.03 22.27
N GLY A 69 -3.27 9.13 22.99
CA GLY A 69 -2.46 9.19 24.21
C GLY A 69 -3.08 8.63 25.50
N THR A 70 -2.19 8.53 26.50
CA THR A 70 -2.34 8.70 27.97
C THR A 70 -3.53 8.07 28.70
N ASP A 71 -3.26 7.05 29.54
CA ASP A 71 -3.03 7.17 31.00
C ASP A 71 -2.39 5.87 31.53
#